data_AF-A0A497FBJ3-F1
#
_entry.id   AF-A0A497FBJ3-F1
#
_cell.length_a   1.000
_cell.length_b   1.000
_cell.length_c   1.000
_cell.angle_alpha   90.00
_cell.angle_beta   90.00
_cell.angle_gamma   90.00
#
_symmetry.space_group_name_H-M   'P 1'
#
loop_
_entity.id
_entity.type
_entity.pdbx_description
1 polymer ?
#
loop_
_entity_poly.entity_id
_entity_poly.type
_entity_poly.pdbx_seq_one_letter_code
_entity_poly.pdbx_strand_id
1 'polypeptide(L)'
;MAIWVIAVRRKYADAILDGRKIAEVRWEGTVNIDLVRSGDKLLLATGSGIVGIVEVTKVIIKELRSISDDEAKAAGFRSRVELVKELKKIYPITSYSEKYYILYLRPIADLRHRPVPLSNIYCYSGSGIRECRLEDLKSRIVPVCRVKSSDLPIT
;
A
#
# COMPACT_ATOMS: atom_id res chain seq x y z
N MET A 1 -4.13 11.56 -11.33
CA MET A 1 -4.60 10.35 -10.64
C MET A 1 -4.04 9.14 -11.35
N ALA A 2 -3.12 8.44 -10.71
CA ALA A 2 -2.60 7.13 -11.12
C ALA A 2 -3.23 6.02 -10.27
N ILE A 3 -3.12 4.77 -10.74
CA ILE A 3 -3.56 3.59 -10.01
C ILE A 3 -2.34 2.71 -9.77
N TRP A 4 -2.17 2.27 -8.54
CA TRP A 4 -1.03 1.47 -8.10
C TRP A 4 -1.49 0.17 -7.46
N VAL A 5 -0.69 -0.89 -7.57
CA VAL A 5 -0.87 -2.12 -6.79
C VAL A 5 0.11 -2.13 -5.63
N ILE A 6 -0.39 -2.43 -4.44
CA ILE A 6 0.44 -2.63 -3.25
C ILE A 6 0.17 -3.98 -2.61
N ALA A 7 1.23 -4.70 -2.22
CA ALA A 7 1.08 -5.90 -1.40
C ALA A 7 0.88 -5.51 0.07
N VAL A 8 -0.17 -6.05 0.68
CA VAL A 8 -0.53 -5.83 2.09
C VAL A 8 -0.86 -7.18 2.74
N ARG A 9 -0.51 -7.37 4.01
CA ARG A 9 -0.94 -8.56 4.77
C ARG A 9 -2.45 -8.50 4.99
N ARG A 10 -3.15 -9.64 4.90
CA ARG A 10 -4.63 -9.70 4.99
C ARG A 10 -5.20 -8.92 6.16
N LYS A 11 -4.68 -9.14 7.38
CA LYS A 11 -5.10 -8.43 8.60
C LYS A 11 -5.05 -6.89 8.49
N TYR A 12 -4.09 -6.34 7.74
CA TYR A 12 -3.95 -4.90 7.57
C TYR A 12 -4.87 -4.37 6.47
N ALA A 13 -5.07 -5.14 5.40
CA ALA A 13 -6.07 -4.81 4.38
C ALA A 13 -7.47 -4.77 4.99
N ASP A 14 -7.84 -5.77 5.79
CA ASP A 14 -9.12 -5.79 6.51
C ASP A 14 -9.26 -4.57 7.43
N ALA A 15 -8.22 -4.26 8.22
CA ALA A 15 -8.24 -3.08 9.10
C ALA A 15 -8.37 -1.75 8.32
N ILE A 16 -7.77 -1.64 7.14
CA ILE A 16 -7.92 -0.45 6.28
C ILE A 16 -9.35 -0.35 5.76
N LEU A 17 -9.91 -1.44 5.25
CA LEU A 17 -11.26 -1.46 4.68
C LEU A 17 -12.34 -1.27 5.74
N ASP A 18 -12.10 -1.72 6.98
CA ASP A 18 -12.97 -1.45 8.14
C ASP A 18 -12.83 -0.01 8.69
N GLY A 19 -11.89 0.80 8.15
CA GLY A 19 -11.61 2.16 8.65
C GLY A 19 -10.83 2.21 9.98
N ARG A 20 -10.42 1.07 10.53
CA ARG A 20 -9.62 0.99 11.78
C ARG A 20 -8.17 1.39 11.59
N LYS A 21 -7.66 1.31 10.36
CA LYS A 21 -6.32 1.73 9.94
C LYS A 21 -6.46 2.71 8.77
N ILE A 22 -6.24 3.99 9.02
CA ILE A 22 -6.44 5.05 8.02
C ILE A 22 -5.13 5.48 7.34
N ALA A 23 -3.99 4.88 7.69
CA ALA A 23 -2.72 5.19 7.05
C ALA A 23 -1.88 3.92 6.80
N GLU A 24 -1.03 3.94 5.79
CA GLU A 24 -0.03 2.92 5.48
C GLU A 24 1.38 3.53 5.52
N VAL A 25 2.32 2.83 6.16
CA VAL A 25 3.71 3.31 6.33
C VAL A 25 4.64 2.46 5.47
N ARG A 26 5.46 3.11 4.64
CA ARG A 26 6.42 2.45 3.74
C ARG A 26 7.79 3.09 3.83
N TRP A 27 8.83 2.27 3.80
CA TRP A 27 10.22 2.73 3.78
C TRP A 27 10.55 3.39 2.44
N GLU A 28 11.41 4.41 2.43
CA GLU A 28 11.81 5.14 1.21
C GLU A 28 12.48 4.25 0.15
N GLY A 29 13.13 3.15 0.56
CA GLY A 29 13.68 2.16 -0.38
C GLY A 29 12.61 1.27 -1.06
N THR A 30 11.32 1.49 -0.80
CA THR A 30 10.24 0.86 -1.55
C THR A 30 10.19 1.43 -2.96
N VAL A 31 10.35 0.60 -3.99
CA VAL A 31 10.39 1.08 -5.39
C VAL A 31 9.09 1.81 -5.75
N ASN A 32 9.23 2.99 -6.38
CA ASN A 32 8.18 3.92 -6.83
C ASN A 32 7.34 4.58 -5.71
N ILE A 33 7.67 4.41 -4.43
CA ILE A 33 6.92 5.08 -3.35
C ILE A 33 6.93 6.60 -3.48
N ASP A 34 8.04 7.13 -3.98
CA ASP A 34 8.29 8.54 -4.25
C ASP A 34 7.46 9.08 -5.42
N LEU A 35 6.76 8.23 -6.17
CA LEU A 35 5.85 8.63 -7.26
C LEU A 35 4.38 8.70 -6.84
N VAL A 36 4.02 8.12 -5.69
CA VAL A 36 2.64 8.13 -5.19
C VAL A 36 2.24 9.52 -4.73
N ARG A 37 1.06 9.99 -5.12
CA ARG A 37 0.54 11.34 -4.78
C ARG A 37 -0.85 11.28 -4.16
N SER A 38 -1.27 12.39 -3.55
CA SER A 38 -2.66 12.57 -3.13
C SER A 38 -3.58 12.52 -4.37
N GLY A 39 -4.74 11.90 -4.22
CA GLY A 39 -5.70 11.60 -5.29
C GLY A 39 -5.41 10.32 -6.07
N ASP A 40 -4.28 9.64 -5.85
CA ASP A 40 -4.01 8.34 -6.46
C ASP A 40 -4.82 7.23 -5.80
N LYS A 41 -5.09 6.15 -6.56
CA LYS A 41 -5.78 4.96 -6.06
C LYS A 41 -4.78 3.83 -5.83
N LEU A 42 -4.92 3.11 -4.72
CA LEU A 42 -4.16 1.88 -4.43
C LEU A 42 -5.09 0.68 -4.46
N LEU A 43 -4.73 -0.33 -5.24
CA LEU A 43 -5.32 -1.66 -5.24
C LEU A 43 -4.60 -2.49 -4.15
N LEU A 44 -5.35 -2.90 -3.13
CA LEU A 44 -4.82 -3.67 -2.01
C LEU A 44 -4.71 -5.15 -2.41
N ALA A 45 -3.50 -5.60 -2.73
CA ALA A 45 -3.22 -6.98 -3.09
C ALA A 45 -2.84 -7.83 -1.87
N THR A 46 -3.40 -9.03 -1.80
CA THR A 46 -3.09 -10.06 -0.80
C THR A 46 -2.87 -11.40 -1.50
N GLY A 47 -2.59 -12.46 -0.74
CA GLY A 47 -2.49 -13.83 -1.27
C GLY A 47 -3.69 -14.29 -2.11
N SER A 48 -4.88 -13.75 -1.84
CA SER A 48 -6.13 -14.08 -2.56
C SER A 48 -6.44 -13.17 -3.75
N GLY A 49 -5.56 -12.21 -4.09
CA GLY A 49 -5.82 -11.20 -5.14
C GLY A 49 -6.07 -9.80 -4.57
N ILE A 50 -6.69 -8.93 -5.38
CA ILE A 50 -7.09 -7.58 -4.98
C ILE A 50 -8.34 -7.66 -4.12
N VAL A 51 -8.25 -7.19 -2.88
CA VAL A 51 -9.33 -7.28 -1.88
C VAL A 51 -10.00 -5.94 -1.60
N GLY A 52 -9.50 -4.85 -2.17
CA GLY A 52 -10.13 -3.54 -2.05
C GLY A 52 -9.39 -2.44 -2.77
N ILE A 53 -10.04 -1.28 -2.84
CA ILE A 53 -9.54 -0.06 -3.45
C ILE A 53 -9.57 1.04 -2.40
N VAL A 54 -8.47 1.77 -2.29
CA VAL A 54 -8.37 2.96 -1.43
C VAL A 54 -7.85 4.14 -2.25
N GLU A 55 -8.21 5.34 -1.85
CA GLU A 55 -7.64 6.58 -2.36
C GLU A 55 -6.59 7.11 -1.36
N VAL A 56 -5.46 7.58 -1.87
CA VAL A 56 -4.47 8.30 -1.09
C VAL A 56 -4.95 9.73 -0.89
N THR A 57 -5.32 10.10 0.33
CA THR A 57 -5.80 11.46 0.63
C THR A 57 -4.66 12.41 0.97
N LYS A 58 -3.58 11.89 1.56
CA LYS A 58 -2.40 12.68 1.94
C LYS A 58 -1.15 11.82 1.94
N VAL A 59 -0.03 12.41 1.52
CA VAL A 59 1.30 11.79 1.63
C VAL A 59 2.14 12.65 2.56
N ILE A 60 2.71 12.04 3.60
CA ILE A 60 3.68 12.69 4.50
C ILE A 60 5.00 11.92 4.41
N ILE A 61 6.11 12.65 4.38
CA ILE A 61 7.45 12.07 4.40
C ILE A 61 8.14 12.51 5.69
N LYS A 62 8.58 11.56 6.50
CA LYS A 62 9.27 11.82 7.77
C LYS A 62 10.41 10.84 7.99
N GLU A 63 11.41 11.28 8.74
CA GLU A 63 12.40 10.35 9.30
C GLU A 63 11.73 9.43 10.32
N LEU A 64 12.23 8.20 10.46
CA LEU A 64 11.70 7.22 11.42
C LEU A 64 11.69 7.74 12.86
N ARG A 65 12.67 8.58 13.25
CA ARG A 65 12.68 9.24 14.56
C ARG A 65 11.55 10.26 14.77
N SER A 66 11.02 10.84 13.69
CA SER A 66 10.06 11.94 13.73
C SER A 66 8.59 11.49 13.56
N ILE A 67 8.35 10.19 13.35
CA ILE A 67 7.00 9.63 13.32
C ILE A 67 6.39 9.73 14.72
N SER A 68 5.20 10.31 14.85
CA SER A 68 4.50 10.46 16.13
C SER A 68 3.69 9.21 16.51
N ASP A 69 3.25 9.13 17.77
CA ASP A 69 2.32 8.09 18.21
C ASP A 69 0.97 8.18 17.48
N ASP A 70 0.50 9.39 17.16
CA ASP A 70 -0.76 9.56 16.43
C ASP A 70 -0.68 9.05 15.00
N GLU A 71 0.47 9.23 14.33
CA GLU A 71 0.73 8.63 13.02
C GLU A 71 0.83 7.11 13.09
N ALA A 72 1.42 6.57 14.17
CA ALA A 72 1.44 5.14 14.41
C ALA A 72 0.04 4.57 14.66
N LYS A 73 -0.80 5.27 15.43
CA LYS A 73 -2.22 4.94 15.65
C LYS A 73 -3.03 5.00 14.37
N ALA A 74 -2.84 6.03 13.55
CA ALA A 74 -3.45 6.11 12.22
C ALA A 74 -3.06 4.90 11.36
N ALA A 75 -1.83 4.40 11.50
CA ALA A 75 -1.35 3.20 10.84
C ALA A 75 -1.79 1.87 11.50
N GLY A 76 -2.66 1.92 12.53
CA GLY A 76 -3.24 0.75 13.19
C GLY A 76 -2.38 0.15 14.31
N PHE A 77 -1.40 0.89 14.82
CA PHE A 77 -0.52 0.46 15.92
C PHE A 77 -0.86 1.19 17.22
N ARG A 78 -0.59 0.60 18.38
CA ARG A 78 -0.85 1.23 19.69
C ARG A 78 0.10 2.38 19.98
N SER A 79 1.32 2.31 19.45
CA SER A 79 2.36 3.32 19.64
C SER A 79 3.40 3.29 18.53
N ARG A 80 4.20 4.35 18.46
CA ARG A 80 5.41 4.46 17.62
C ARG A 80 6.38 3.31 17.88
N VAL A 81 6.55 2.90 19.14
CA VAL A 81 7.43 1.78 19.51
C VAL A 81 6.95 0.48 18.84
N GLU A 82 5.64 0.21 18.85
CA GLU A 82 5.06 -0.95 18.19
C GLU A 82 5.23 -0.88 16.66
N LEU A 83 4.94 0.28 16.06
CA LEU A 83 5.15 0.51 14.62
C LEU A 83 6.60 0.22 14.22
N VAL A 84 7.57 0.82 14.92
CA VAL A 84 9.00 0.62 14.63
C VAL A 84 9.39 -0.85 14.77
N LYS A 85 8.89 -1.54 15.80
CA LYS A 85 9.14 -2.98 16.00
C LYS A 85 8.62 -3.82 14.83
N GLU A 86 7.45 -3.48 14.29
CA GLU A 86 6.90 -4.18 13.12
C GLU A 86 7.65 -3.85 11.83
N LEU A 87 8.05 -2.59 11.62
CA LEU A 87 8.85 -2.19 10.45
C LEU A 87 10.21 -2.92 10.42
N LYS A 88 10.87 -3.09 11.56
CA LYS A 88 12.14 -3.85 11.68
C LYS A 88 12.05 -5.33 11.26
N LYS A 89 10.84 -5.90 11.22
CA LYS A 89 10.63 -7.28 10.75
C LYS A 89 10.55 -7.38 9.23
N ILE A 90 10.34 -6.25 8.55
CA ILE A 90 10.05 -6.18 7.11
C ILE A 90 11.23 -5.56 6.37
N TYR A 91 11.78 -4.49 6.93
CA TYR A 91 12.87 -3.72 6.34
C TYR A 91 14.14 -3.86 7.19
N PRO A 92 15.32 -3.95 6.56
CA PRO A 92 16.59 -3.91 7.27
C PRO A 92 16.85 -2.47 7.74
N ILE A 93 16.16 -2.03 8.80
CA ILE A 93 16.31 -0.66 9.32
C ILE A 93 17.73 -0.50 9.88
N THR A 94 18.56 0.28 9.20
CA THR A 94 19.95 0.52 9.60
C THR A 94 20.12 1.85 10.32
N SER A 95 19.22 2.82 10.07
CA SER A 95 19.25 4.14 10.71
C SER A 95 17.86 4.69 11.02
N TYR A 96 17.75 5.46 12.10
CA TYR A 96 16.54 6.21 12.44
C TYR A 96 16.36 7.51 11.63
N SER A 97 17.37 7.90 10.84
CA SER A 97 17.29 9.01 9.88
C SER A 97 16.69 8.60 8.53
N GLU A 98 16.52 7.30 8.29
CA GLU A 98 15.85 6.80 7.08
C GLU A 98 14.43 7.36 7.00
N LYS A 99 14.00 7.73 5.79
CA LYS A 99 12.68 8.31 5.56
C LYS A 99 11.64 7.22 5.34
N TYR A 100 10.44 7.55 5.79
CA TYR A 100 9.25 6.75 5.65
C TYR A 100 8.13 7.62 5.09
N TYR A 101 7.40 7.04 4.16
CA TYR A 101 6.21 7.59 3.57
C TYR A 101 5.00 7.10 4.36
N ILE A 102 4.18 8.04 4.81
CA ILE A 102 2.91 7.80 5.48
C ILE A 102 1.81 8.20 4.49
N LEU A 103 1.14 7.20 3.95
CA LEU A 103 0.04 7.35 3.01
C LEU A 103 -1.26 7.32 3.80
N TYR A 104 -1.99 8.43 3.89
CA TYR A 104 -3.34 8.43 4.45
C TYR A 104 -4.32 7.93 3.40
N LEU A 105 -5.21 7.05 3.81
CA LEU A 105 -6.04 6.23 2.94
C LEU A 105 -7.52 6.43 3.25
N ARG A 106 -8.33 6.49 2.21
CA ARG A 106 -9.78 6.45 2.28
C ARG A 106 -10.30 5.23 1.53
N PRO A 107 -11.00 4.28 2.17
CA PRO A 107 -11.64 3.16 1.47
C PRO A 107 -12.63 3.65 0.41
N ILE A 108 -12.56 3.06 -0.78
CA ILE A 108 -13.44 3.34 -1.92
C ILE A 108 -14.28 2.11 -2.26
N ALA A 109 -13.69 0.92 -2.26
CA ALA A 109 -14.38 -0.33 -2.55
C ALA A 109 -13.85 -1.48 -1.67
N ASP A 110 -14.78 -2.28 -1.14
CA ASP A 110 -14.49 -3.52 -0.43
C ASP A 110 -14.78 -4.72 -1.34
N LEU A 111 -13.74 -5.49 -1.63
CA LEU A 111 -13.79 -6.66 -2.51
C LEU A 111 -13.41 -7.94 -1.76
N ARG A 112 -13.43 -7.95 -0.41
CA ARG A 112 -12.98 -9.08 0.41
C ARG A 112 -13.76 -10.37 0.14
N HIS A 113 -15.03 -10.26 -0.21
CA HIS A 113 -15.93 -11.39 -0.51
C HIS A 113 -15.84 -11.87 -1.96
N ARG A 114 -15.32 -11.03 -2.86
CA ARG A 114 -15.10 -11.37 -4.27
C ARG A 114 -13.79 -10.75 -4.76
N PRO A 115 -12.63 -11.25 -4.32
CA PRO A 115 -11.34 -10.68 -4.70
C PRO A 115 -11.12 -10.77 -6.20
N VAL A 116 -10.49 -9.75 -6.78
CA VAL A 116 -10.12 -9.74 -8.20
C VAL A 116 -8.75 -10.42 -8.36
N PRO A 117 -8.63 -11.49 -9.18
CA PRO A 117 -7.35 -12.15 -9.40
C PRO A 117 -6.27 -11.18 -9.92
N LEU A 118 -5.03 -11.32 -9.45
CA LEU A 118 -3.92 -10.49 -9.91
C LEU A 118 -3.61 -10.68 -11.40
N SER A 119 -3.92 -11.84 -11.98
CA SER A 119 -3.83 -12.09 -13.43
C SER A 119 -4.75 -11.19 -14.26
N ASN A 120 -5.75 -10.55 -13.64
CA ASN A 120 -6.60 -9.55 -14.28
C ASN A 120 -6.01 -8.13 -14.25
N ILE A 121 -4.86 -7.94 -13.58
CA ILE A 121 -4.17 -6.66 -13.46
C ILE A 121 -2.89 -6.71 -14.28
N TYR A 122 -2.66 -5.68 -15.09
CA TYR A 122 -1.45 -5.54 -15.89
C TYR A 122 -0.59 -4.41 -15.32
N CYS A 123 0.65 -4.74 -15.04
CA CYS A 123 1.61 -3.91 -14.34
C CYS A 123 2.83 -3.66 -15.23
N TYR A 124 3.46 -2.49 -15.10
CA TYR A 124 4.75 -2.25 -15.75
C TYR A 124 5.86 -2.97 -14.99
N SER A 125 6.58 -3.86 -15.67
CA SER A 125 7.84 -4.42 -15.19
C SER A 125 8.95 -4.03 -16.15
N GLY A 126 10.23 -4.01 -15.73
CA GLY A 126 11.33 -3.48 -16.56
C GLY A 126 11.46 -4.08 -17.98
N SER A 127 10.81 -5.21 -18.26
CA SER A 127 10.71 -5.87 -19.58
C SER A 127 9.43 -5.54 -20.38
N GLY A 128 8.56 -4.67 -19.88
CA GLY A 128 7.29 -4.27 -20.51
C GLY A 128 6.06 -4.54 -19.64
N ILE A 129 4.88 -4.39 -20.26
CA ILE A 129 3.58 -4.60 -19.63
C ILE A 129 3.26 -6.10 -19.58
N ARG A 130 2.96 -6.61 -18.39
CA ARG A 130 2.56 -8.01 -18.17
C ARG A 130 1.55 -8.14 -17.05
N GLU A 131 0.97 -9.34 -16.91
CA GLU A 131 0.13 -9.68 -15.77
C GLU A 131 0.91 -9.52 -14.46
N CYS A 132 0.30 -8.83 -13.51
CA CYS A 132 0.87 -8.58 -12.21
C CYS A 132 0.89 -9.88 -11.40
N ARG A 133 2.00 -10.16 -10.74
CA ARG A 133 2.12 -11.30 -9.83
C ARG A 133 2.50 -10.81 -8.44
N LEU A 134 2.22 -11.59 -7.40
CA LEU A 134 2.60 -11.21 -6.03
C LEU A 134 4.11 -10.97 -5.86
N GLU A 135 4.92 -11.70 -6.62
CA GLU A 135 6.38 -11.52 -6.67
C GLU A 135 6.80 -10.12 -7.12
N ASP A 136 6.02 -9.48 -8.00
CA ASP A 136 6.29 -8.13 -8.50
C ASP A 136 6.09 -7.06 -7.43
N LEU A 137 5.34 -7.36 -6.38
CA LEU A 137 4.94 -6.43 -5.33
C LEU A 137 5.87 -6.48 -4.11
N LYS A 138 6.85 -7.39 -4.07
CA LYS A 138 7.81 -7.50 -2.97
C LYS A 138 8.66 -6.24 -2.86
N SER A 139 8.40 -5.43 -1.82
CA SER A 139 9.07 -4.14 -1.61
C SER A 139 8.91 -3.14 -2.76
N ARG A 140 7.81 -3.24 -3.53
CA ARG A 140 7.51 -2.36 -4.66
C ARG A 140 6.07 -1.90 -4.59
N ILE A 141 5.83 -0.68 -5.04
CA ILE A 141 4.51 -0.19 -5.45
C ILE A 141 4.52 -0.14 -6.97
N VAL A 142 3.58 -0.85 -7.60
CA VAL A 142 3.67 -1.11 -9.05
C VAL A 142 2.56 -0.36 -9.77
N PRO A 143 2.86 0.47 -10.78
CA PRO A 143 1.83 1.18 -11.52
C PRO A 143 0.96 0.18 -12.30
N VAL A 144 -0.35 0.37 -12.23
CA VAL A 144 -1.32 -0.37 -13.05
C VAL A 144 -1.38 0.29 -14.41
N CYS A 145 -1.14 -0.51 -15.45
CA CYS A 145 -1.25 -0.07 -16.84
C CYS A 145 -2.61 -0.39 -17.44
N ARG A 146 -3.18 -1.54 -17.08
CA ARG A 146 -4.48 -2.00 -17.60
C ARG A 146 -5.14 -2.95 -16.62
N VAL A 147 -6.47 -2.95 -16.62
CA VAL A 147 -7.29 -3.93 -15.90
C VAL A 147 -8.16 -4.67 -16.93
N LYS A 148 -8.14 -6.01 -16.88
CA LYS A 148 -8.90 -6.88 -17.80
C LYS A 148 -10.36 -7.12 -17.38
N SER A 149 -10.78 -6.56 -16.26
CA SER A 149 -12.08 -6.83 -15.65
C SER A 149 -12.88 -5.54 -15.48
N SER A 150 -14.16 -5.59 -15.85
CA SER A 150 -15.17 -4.57 -15.52
C SER A 150 -15.54 -4.58 -14.03
N ASP A 151 -15.05 -5.54 -13.24
CA ASP A 151 -15.36 -5.74 -11.83
C ASP A 151 -14.55 -4.82 -10.90
N LEU A 152 -13.56 -4.08 -11.42
CA LEU A 152 -12.92 -3.01 -10.66
C LEU A 152 -13.63 -1.69 -10.98
N PRO A 153 -14.35 -1.08 -10.01
CA PRO A 153 -14.99 0.22 -10.20
C PRO A 153 -13.93 1.32 -10.16
N ILE A 154 -13.13 1.40 -11.22
CA ILE A 154 -12.09 2.42 -11.40
C ILE A 154 -12.60 3.49 -12.36
N THR A 155 -13.75 4.08 -12.03
CA THR A 155 -14.20 5.37 -12.59
C THR A 155 -13.48 6.50 -11.87
#